data_AF-A0A6N8VUM8-F1
#
_entry.id   AF-A0A6N8VUM8-F1
#
_cell.length_a   1.000
_cell.length_b   1.000
_cell.length_c   1.000
_cell.angle_alpha   90.00
_cell.angle_beta   90.00
_cell.angle_gamma   90.00
#
_symmetry.space_group_name_H-M   'P 1'
#
loop_
_entity.id
_entity.type
_entity.pdbx_description
1 polymer ?
#
loop_
_entity_poly.entity_id
_entity_poly.type
_entity_poly.pdbx_seq_one_letter_code
_entity_poly.pdbx_strand_id
1 'polypeptide(L)'
;MSDVDQVSDDDRQQASEKNLNKMWKFARNFAEKSGSYLHPQEEITEFLVIGLAKHIDDYGRPLCPCNFYEDKAEEVKESTWICPCEEMQRWK
;
A
#
# COMPACT_ATOMS: atom_id res chain seq x y z
N MET A 1 2.18 -18.86 16.88
CA MET A 1 2.29 -17.52 16.31
C MET A 1 1.77 -16.55 17.35
N SER A 2 2.55 -15.52 17.66
CA SER A 2 2.25 -14.50 18.66
C SER A 2 1.27 -13.46 18.13
N ASP A 3 0.56 -12.76 19.01
CA ASP A 3 -0.44 -11.72 18.69
C ASP A 3 0.08 -10.52 17.87
N VAL A 4 1.38 -10.48 17.54
CA VAL A 4 2.04 -9.45 16.71
C VAL A 4 1.64 -9.56 15.23
N ASP A 5 1.03 -10.69 14.83
CA ASP A 5 0.68 -10.98 13.44
C ASP A 5 -0.72 -10.47 13.03
N GLN A 6 -1.43 -9.74 13.89
CA GLN A 6 -2.80 -9.27 13.64
C GLN A 6 -2.86 -7.74 13.47
N VAL A 7 -3.61 -7.29 12.46
CA VAL A 7 -3.85 -5.86 12.23
C VAL A 7 -4.90 -5.36 13.22
N SER A 8 -4.54 -4.36 14.03
CA SER A 8 -5.43 -3.77 15.03
C SER A 8 -6.37 -2.72 14.42
N ASP A 9 -7.40 -2.33 15.17
CA ASP A 9 -8.28 -1.22 14.75
C ASP A 9 -7.55 0.13 14.76
N ASP A 10 -6.57 0.30 15.63
CA ASP A 10 -5.71 1.50 15.66
C ASP A 10 -4.87 1.59 14.38
N ASP A 11 -4.42 0.45 13.83
CA ASP A 11 -3.74 0.41 12.52
C ASP A 11 -4.67 0.83 11.39
N ARG A 12 -5.90 0.31 11.36
CA ARG A 12 -6.90 0.68 10.35
C ARG A 12 -7.29 2.16 10.45
N GLN A 13 -7.25 2.76 11.64
CA GLN A 13 -7.56 4.18 11.84
C GLN A 13 -6.45 5.13 11.34
N GLN A 14 -5.27 4.62 10.98
CA GLN A 14 -4.19 5.46 10.45
C GLN A 14 -4.48 6.06 9.06
N ALA A 15 -5.49 5.54 8.36
CA ALA A 15 -5.91 6.01 7.04
C ALA A 15 -7.44 6.17 6.98
N SER A 16 -7.92 7.00 6.05
CA SER A 16 -9.35 7.19 5.83
C SER A 16 -9.99 5.94 5.23
N GLU A 17 -11.21 5.60 5.68
CA GLU A 17 -11.98 4.46 5.15
C GLU A 17 -12.13 4.51 3.63
N LYS A 18 -12.31 5.72 3.09
CA LYS A 18 -12.37 5.97 1.64
C LYS A 18 -11.11 5.47 0.92
N ASN A 19 -9.93 5.83 1.41
CA ASN A 19 -8.67 5.45 0.76
C ASN A 19 -8.28 4.01 1.07
N LEU A 20 -8.64 3.46 2.22
CA LEU A 20 -8.53 2.03 2.50
C LEU A 20 -9.32 1.19 1.49
N ASN A 21 -10.59 1.50 1.31
CA ASN A 21 -11.45 0.83 0.33
C ASN A 21 -10.91 0.96 -1.10
N LYS A 22 -10.38 2.15 -1.44
CA LYS A 22 -9.73 2.40 -2.73
C LYS A 22 -8.51 1.50 -2.92
N MET A 23 -7.65 1.37 -1.92
CA MET A 23 -6.41 0.60 -2.02
C MET A 23 -6.64 -0.91 -1.97
N TRP A 24 -7.63 -1.40 -1.23
CA TRP A 24 -8.08 -2.79 -1.32
C TRP A 24 -8.57 -3.15 -2.72
N LYS A 25 -9.43 -2.29 -3.29
CA LYS A 25 -9.92 -2.48 -4.67
C LYS A 25 -8.77 -2.45 -5.67
N PHE A 26 -7.81 -1.54 -5.50
CA PHE A 26 -6.62 -1.47 -6.34
C PHE A 26 -5.79 -2.76 -6.26
N ALA A 27 -5.44 -3.22 -5.05
CA ALA A 27 -4.58 -4.38 -4.85
C ALA A 27 -5.16 -5.65 -5.48
N ARG A 28 -6.46 -5.91 -5.26
CA ARG A 28 -7.16 -7.08 -5.83
C ARG A 28 -7.21 -7.01 -7.36
N ASN A 29 -7.61 -5.87 -7.91
CA ASN A 29 -7.70 -5.70 -9.36
C ASN A 29 -6.33 -5.76 -10.04
N PHE A 30 -5.28 -5.23 -9.40
CA PHE A 30 -3.94 -5.27 -9.94
C PHE A 30 -3.36 -6.68 -9.93
N ALA A 31 -3.58 -7.45 -8.85
CA ALA A 31 -3.20 -8.85 -8.78
C ALA A 31 -3.86 -9.66 -9.92
N GLU A 32 -5.18 -9.54 -10.08
CA GLU A 32 -5.92 -10.20 -11.16
C GLU A 32 -5.38 -9.83 -12.55
N LYS A 33 -5.22 -8.52 -12.84
CA LYS A 33 -4.77 -8.05 -14.16
C LYS A 33 -3.33 -8.40 -14.48
N SER A 34 -2.46 -8.40 -13.48
CA SER A 34 -1.04 -8.72 -13.67
C SER A 34 -0.77 -10.23 -13.62
N GLY A 35 -1.75 -11.05 -13.24
CA GLY A 35 -1.58 -12.48 -13.03
C GLY A 35 -0.71 -12.80 -11.81
N SER A 36 -0.59 -11.86 -10.86
CA SER A 36 0.04 -12.08 -9.57
C SER A 36 -1.01 -12.44 -8.51
N TYR A 37 -0.56 -12.70 -7.30
CA TYR A 37 -1.40 -13.10 -6.18
C TYR A 37 -1.08 -12.24 -4.96
N LEU A 38 -2.09 -11.96 -4.14
CA LEU A 38 -1.88 -11.36 -2.82
C LEU A 38 -1.21 -12.39 -1.89
N HIS A 39 -0.60 -11.90 -0.81
CA HIS A 39 0.08 -12.76 0.13
C HIS A 39 -0.92 -13.73 0.80
N PRO A 40 -0.56 -15.01 1.07
CA PRO A 40 -1.48 -15.99 1.69
C PRO A 40 -1.96 -15.61 3.10
N GLN A 41 -1.18 -14.81 3.81
CA GLN A 41 -1.58 -14.17 5.07
C GLN A 41 -2.14 -12.79 4.74
N GLU A 42 -3.43 -12.59 5.00
CA GLU A 42 -4.18 -11.40 4.61
C GLU A 42 -3.66 -10.16 5.35
N GLU A 43 -3.23 -10.33 6.59
CA GLU A 43 -2.73 -9.28 7.48
C GLU A 43 -1.52 -8.56 6.88
N ILE A 44 -0.62 -9.30 6.22
CA ILE A 44 0.53 -8.72 5.51
C ILE A 44 0.07 -7.81 4.36
N THR A 45 -0.95 -8.25 3.62
CA THR A 45 -1.52 -7.42 2.55
C THR A 45 -2.22 -6.19 3.14
N GLU A 46 -2.94 -6.36 4.24
CA GLU A 46 -3.67 -5.29 4.90
C GLU A 46 -2.74 -4.19 5.43
N PHE A 47 -1.61 -4.53 6.07
CA PHE A 47 -0.62 -3.54 6.50
C PHE A 47 -0.09 -2.69 5.33
N LEU A 48 0.16 -3.31 4.17
CA LEU A 48 0.59 -2.57 2.97
C LEU A 48 -0.54 -1.69 2.42
N VAL A 49 -1.79 -2.18 2.42
CA VAL A 49 -2.96 -1.41 1.99
C VAL A 49 -3.18 -0.20 2.89
N ILE A 50 -3.03 -0.35 4.21
CA ILE A 50 -3.11 0.76 5.19
C ILE A 50 -2.03 1.80 4.88
N GLY A 51 -0.77 1.39 4.73
CA GLY A 51 0.33 2.31 4.43
C GLY A 51 0.14 3.07 3.11
N LEU A 52 -0.31 2.38 2.06
CA LEU A 52 -0.63 3.01 0.77
C LEU A 52 -1.78 4.01 0.88
N ALA A 53 -2.84 3.66 1.62
CA ALA A 53 -3.99 4.53 1.84
C ALA A 53 -3.58 5.78 2.64
N LYS A 54 -2.79 5.59 3.70
CA LYS A 54 -2.24 6.68 4.52
C LYS A 54 -1.41 7.65 3.68
N HIS A 55 -0.57 7.16 2.79
CA HIS A 55 0.20 8.04 1.90
C HIS A 55 -0.68 8.81 0.90
N ILE A 56 -1.84 8.27 0.50
CA ILE A 56 -2.82 9.05 -0.26
C ILE A 56 -3.43 10.16 0.61
N ASP A 57 -3.76 9.88 1.88
CA ASP A 57 -4.29 10.90 2.79
C ASP A 57 -3.27 12.02 3.04
N ASP A 58 -2.01 11.66 3.30
CA ASP A 58 -0.95 12.59 3.69
C ASP A 58 -0.35 13.35 2.50
N TYR A 59 -0.14 12.67 1.37
CA TYR A 59 0.63 13.21 0.22
C TYR A 59 -0.15 13.18 -1.11
N GLY A 60 -1.39 12.68 -1.12
CA GLY A 60 -2.25 12.64 -2.31
C GLY A 60 -1.98 11.47 -3.27
N ARG A 61 -0.91 10.68 -3.07
CA ARG A 61 -0.56 9.53 -3.93
C ARG A 61 -0.08 8.32 -3.12
N PRO A 62 -0.29 7.08 -3.61
CA PRO A 62 0.05 5.85 -2.87
C PRO A 62 1.55 5.52 -3.01
N LEU A 63 2.42 6.30 -2.38
CA LEU A 63 3.86 6.03 -2.29
C LEU A 63 4.12 4.68 -1.58
N CYS A 64 5.11 3.86 -1.99
CA CYS A 64 5.34 2.56 -1.33
C CYS A 64 5.56 2.76 0.17
N PRO A 65 4.76 2.13 1.04
CA PRO A 65 4.96 2.23 2.49
C PRO A 65 6.15 1.41 2.99
N CYS A 66 6.73 0.60 2.10
CA CYS A 66 7.78 -0.38 2.37
C CYS A 66 9.21 0.18 2.30
N ASN A 67 9.38 1.42 1.86
CA ASN A 67 10.68 2.03 1.59
C ASN A 67 10.94 3.22 2.52
N PHE A 68 12.22 3.55 2.72
CA PHE A 68 12.64 4.72 3.46
C PHE A 68 12.92 5.87 2.48
N TYR A 69 12.33 7.02 2.76
CA TYR A 69 12.51 8.24 1.96
C TYR A 69 13.02 9.35 2.88
N GLU A 70 13.96 10.14 2.38
CA GLU A 70 14.42 11.36 3.07
C GLU A 70 13.29 12.40 3.14
N ASP A 71 12.64 12.65 2.01
CA ASP A 71 11.44 13.49 1.91
C ASP A 71 10.35 12.80 1.09
N LYS A 72 9.29 12.36 1.76
CA LYS A 72 8.15 11.71 1.11
C LYS A 72 7.37 12.65 0.19
N ALA A 73 7.32 13.95 0.49
CA ALA A 73 6.58 14.92 -0.31
C ALA A 73 7.30 15.22 -1.64
N GLU A 74 8.64 15.19 -1.63
CA GLU A 74 9.43 15.31 -2.86
C GLU A 74 9.31 14.04 -3.70
N GLU A 75 9.46 12.85 -3.10
CA GLU A 75 9.40 11.58 -3.83
C GLU A 75 8.06 11.36 -4.55
N VAL A 76 6.98 11.84 -3.95
CA VAL A 76 5.64 11.77 -4.55
C VAL A 76 5.54 12.51 -5.89
N LYS A 77 6.43 13.47 -6.18
CA LYS A 77 6.50 14.20 -7.46
C LYS A 77 7.15 13.36 -8.56
N GLU A 78 8.23 12.64 -8.24
CA GLU A 78 9.02 11.84 -9.20
C GLU A 78 8.27 10.60 -9.73
N SER A 79 7.26 10.13 -9.00
CA SER A 79 6.41 8.98 -9.38
C SER A 79 7.07 7.60 -9.37
N THR A 80 8.40 7.50 -9.22
CA THR A 80 9.16 6.24 -9.27
C THR A 80 8.60 5.18 -8.32
N TRP A 81 8.30 5.57 -7.08
CA TRP A 81 7.81 4.67 -6.03
C TRP A 81 6.30 4.74 -5.79
N ILE A 82 5.53 5.33 -6.71
CA ILE A 82 4.07 5.38 -6.58
C ILE A 82 3.47 4.06 -7.05
N CYS A 83 2.70 3.41 -6.18
CA CYS A 83 2.14 2.09 -6.43
C CYS A 83 1.13 2.11 -7.60
N PRO A 84 1.24 1.21 -8.60
CA PRO A 84 2.30 0.22 -8.77
C PRO A 84 3.59 0.89 -9.26
N CYS A 85 4.71 0.69 -8.55
CA CYS A 85 5.97 1.36 -8.89
C CYS A 85 6.55 0.87 -10.22
N GLU A 86 7.56 1.58 -10.72
CA GLU A 86 8.25 1.25 -11.97
C GLU A 86 8.77 -0.19 -12.00
N GLU A 87 9.30 -0.68 -10.87
CA GLU A 87 9.81 -2.04 -10.74
C GLU A 87 8.70 -3.08 -10.90
N MET A 88 7.60 -2.93 -10.16
CA MET A 88 6.44 -3.82 -10.27
C MET A 88 5.88 -3.86 -11.70
N GLN A 89 5.86 -2.71 -12.39
CA GLN A 89 5.36 -2.62 -13.77
C GLN A 89 6.28 -3.30 -14.79
N ARG A 90 7.61 -3.23 -14.59
CA ARG A 90 8.59 -3.79 -15.54
C ARG A 90 8.87 -5.26 -15.30
N TRP A 91 9.00 -5.67 -14.04
CA TRP A 91 9.58 -6.96 -13.68
C TRP A 91 8.64 -7.89 -12.92
N LYS A 92 7.59 -7.34 -12.29
CA LYS A 92 6.71 -7.99 -11.32
C LYS A 92 7.47 -8.45 -10.07
#